data_AF-A0A3R7K2H6-F1
#
_entry.id   AF-A0A3R7K2H6-F1
#
_cell.length_a   1.000
_cell.length_b   1.000
_cell.length_c   1.000
_cell.angle_alpha   90.00
_cell.angle_beta   90.00
_cell.angle_gamma   90.00
#
_symmetry.space_group_name_H-M   'P 1'
#
loop_
_entity.id
_entity.type
_entity.pdbx_description
1 polymer ?
#
loop_
_entity_poly.entity_id
_entity_poly.type
_entity_poly.pdbx_seq_one_letter_code
_entity_poly.pdbx_strand_id
1 'polypeptide(L)'
;MRRPCAFLVVLLVVLYAAMFTPVGAGAEDADADVAASSFEHLEMLEVGDLRQMLHEKQQPFQHLHTKQQLINALVELHKKEKLVEKIRRHRRQHVLRVEYCSG
;
A
#
# COMPACT_ATOMS: atom_id res chain seq x y z
N MET A 1 46.77 22.57 -4.00
CA MET A 1 46.03 21.29 -4.05
C MET A 1 45.10 21.20 -2.86
N ARG A 2 43.78 21.11 -3.07
CA ARG A 2 42.76 20.54 -2.17
C ARG A 2 41.39 20.83 -2.79
N ARG A 3 40.87 19.87 -3.55
CA ARG A 3 39.49 19.88 -4.06
C ARG A 3 38.65 18.96 -3.15
N PRO A 4 38.05 19.46 -2.06
CA PRO A 4 37.15 18.65 -1.23
C PRO A 4 35.77 18.45 -1.87
N CYS A 5 35.46 19.12 -2.99
CA CYS A 5 34.13 19.10 -3.58
C CYS A 5 33.73 17.75 -4.23
N ALA A 6 34.68 16.88 -4.57
CA ALA A 6 34.37 15.60 -5.20
C ALA A 6 33.68 14.63 -4.22
N PHE A 7 34.05 14.65 -2.94
CA PHE A 7 33.47 13.78 -1.93
C PHE A 7 32.01 14.12 -1.62
N LEU A 8 31.66 15.41 -1.61
CA LEU A 8 30.28 15.86 -1.38
C LEU A 8 29.34 15.42 -2.51
N VAL A 9 29.81 15.47 -3.76
CA VAL A 9 29.01 15.04 -4.91
C VAL A 9 28.79 13.52 -4.87
N VAL A 10 29.82 12.73 -4.57
CA VAL A 10 29.69 11.28 -4.43
C VAL A 10 28.74 10.91 -3.30
N LEU A 11 28.80 11.62 -2.15
CA LEU A 11 27.94 11.35 -1.01
C LEU A 11 26.46 11.71 -1.30
N LEU A 12 26.20 12.78 -2.06
CA LEU A 12 24.86 13.12 -2.54
C LEU A 12 24.30 12.08 -3.52
N VAL A 13 25.13 11.53 -4.41
CA VAL A 13 24.71 10.50 -5.37
C VAL A 13 24.35 9.20 -4.65
N VAL A 14 25.12 8.80 -3.63
CA VAL A 14 24.81 7.60 -2.82
C VAL A 14 23.50 7.78 -2.04
N LEU A 15 23.25 8.95 -1.46
CA LEU A 15 22.00 9.25 -0.78
C LEU A 15 20.80 9.25 -1.75
N TYR A 16 20.97 9.75 -2.96
CA TYR A 16 19.93 9.70 -3.99
C TYR A 16 19.62 8.27 -4.43
N ALA A 17 20.65 7.43 -4.60
CA ALA A 17 20.47 6.03 -4.96
C ALA A 17 19.70 5.25 -3.88
N ALA A 18 19.90 5.56 -2.59
CA ALA A 18 19.17 4.94 -1.48
C ALA A 18 17.67 5.29 -1.46
N MET A 19 17.27 6.46 -2.00
CA MET A 19 15.84 6.80 -2.16
C MET A 19 15.19 6.03 -3.32
N PHE A 20 15.98 5.50 -4.25
CA PHE A 20 15.52 4.76 -5.43
C PHE A 20 15.70 3.25 -5.31
N THR A 21 16.27 2.72 -4.23
CA THR A 21 16.24 1.29 -3.95
C THR A 21 14.84 0.89 -3.48
N PRO A 22 14.06 0.13 -4.28
CA PRO A 22 12.78 -0.40 -3.84
C PRO A 22 13.09 -1.41 -2.72
N VAL A 23 12.87 -0.99 -1.48
CA VAL A 23 12.92 -1.88 -0.32
C VAL A 23 11.78 -2.88 -0.49
N GLY A 24 12.12 -4.09 -0.95
CA GLY A 24 11.28 -5.27 -0.81
C GLY A 24 10.37 -5.62 -1.99
N ALA A 25 10.94 -5.85 -3.17
CA ALA A 25 10.36 -6.80 -4.11
C ALA A 25 10.56 -8.23 -3.55
N GLY A 26 9.48 -8.88 -3.13
CA GLY A 26 9.56 -10.27 -2.65
C GLY A 26 8.27 -10.91 -2.15
N ALA A 27 7.13 -10.20 -2.11
CA ALA A 27 5.87 -10.78 -1.65
C ALA A 27 4.60 -10.17 -2.29
N GLU A 28 4.71 -9.41 -3.38
CA GLU A 28 3.53 -8.73 -3.97
C GLU A 28 2.85 -9.54 -5.09
N ASP A 29 3.55 -10.44 -5.79
CA ASP A 29 2.96 -11.09 -6.96
C ASP A 29 1.97 -12.22 -6.60
N ALA A 30 2.14 -12.90 -5.46
CA ALA A 30 1.21 -13.95 -5.04
C ALA A 30 -0.10 -13.41 -4.42
N ASP A 31 -0.05 -12.19 -3.84
CA ASP A 31 -1.23 -11.55 -3.23
C ASP A 31 -2.08 -10.81 -4.29
N ALA A 32 -1.49 -10.46 -5.45
CA ALA A 32 -2.19 -9.80 -6.55
C ALA A 32 -3.10 -10.76 -7.35
N ASP A 33 -2.64 -11.99 -7.59
CA ASP A 33 -3.36 -12.98 -8.40
C ASP A 33 -4.56 -13.59 -7.65
N VAL A 34 -4.39 -13.84 -6.35
CA VAL A 34 -5.50 -14.24 -5.47
C VAL A 34 -6.52 -13.10 -5.30
N ALA A 35 -6.06 -11.85 -5.31
CA ALA A 35 -6.94 -10.70 -5.25
C ALA A 35 -7.79 -10.57 -6.52
N ALA A 36 -7.21 -10.79 -7.71
CA ALA A 36 -7.95 -10.74 -8.98
C ALA A 36 -9.14 -11.71 -9.00
N SER A 37 -8.94 -12.96 -8.56
CA SER A 37 -10.04 -13.94 -8.42
C SER A 37 -11.08 -13.50 -7.38
N SER A 38 -10.64 -12.87 -6.29
CA SER A 38 -11.56 -12.42 -5.25
C SER A 38 -12.49 -11.29 -5.68
N PHE A 39 -12.24 -10.59 -6.80
CA PHE A 39 -13.02 -9.43 -7.24
C PHE A 39 -14.04 -9.71 -8.34
N GLU A 40 -14.19 -10.95 -8.81
CA GLU A 40 -15.24 -11.33 -9.78
C GLU A 40 -16.65 -10.96 -9.30
N HIS A 41 -16.88 -10.94 -7.98
CA HIS A 41 -18.15 -10.49 -7.41
C HIS A 41 -18.45 -9.00 -7.66
N LEU A 42 -17.44 -8.14 -7.83
CA LEU A 42 -17.61 -6.73 -8.17
C LEU A 42 -18.03 -6.54 -9.63
N GLU A 43 -17.70 -7.49 -10.51
CA GLU A 43 -18.15 -7.46 -11.90
C GLU A 43 -19.64 -7.78 -12.04
N MET A 44 -20.18 -8.61 -11.13
CA MET A 44 -21.60 -8.96 -11.07
C MET A 44 -22.48 -7.84 -10.49
N LEU A 45 -21.90 -6.92 -9.72
CA LEU A 45 -22.63 -5.82 -9.06
C LEU A 45 -23.07 -4.73 -10.05
N GLU A 46 -24.18 -4.05 -9.74
CA GLU A 46 -24.64 -2.91 -10.52
C GLU A 46 -23.78 -1.66 -10.26
N VAL A 47 -23.80 -0.73 -11.21
CA VAL A 47 -23.09 0.56 -11.06
C VAL A 47 -23.60 1.36 -9.86
N GLY A 48 -24.89 1.22 -9.53
CA GLY A 48 -25.51 1.82 -8.35
C GLY A 48 -24.86 1.31 -7.06
N ASP A 49 -24.77 -0.01 -6.90
CA ASP A 49 -24.18 -0.65 -5.73
C ASP A 49 -22.69 -0.28 -5.58
N LEU A 50 -21.93 -0.28 -6.68
CA LEU A 50 -20.53 0.11 -6.65
C LEU A 50 -20.34 1.57 -6.18
N ARG A 51 -21.22 2.48 -6.59
CA ARG A 51 -21.21 3.88 -6.12
C ARG A 51 -21.62 3.99 -4.66
N GLN A 52 -22.62 3.22 -4.23
CA GLN A 52 -23.03 3.18 -2.83
C GLN A 52 -21.89 2.70 -1.93
N MET A 53 -21.20 1.63 -2.33
CA MET A 53 -20.04 1.12 -1.57
C MET A 53 -18.92 2.16 -1.46
N LEU A 54 -18.61 2.89 -2.55
CA LEU A 54 -17.63 3.98 -2.51
C LEU A 54 -18.08 5.13 -1.60
N HIS A 55 -19.38 5.45 -1.62
CA HIS A 55 -19.96 6.47 -0.74
C HIS A 55 -19.88 6.08 0.74
N GLU A 56 -20.23 4.85 1.10
CA GLU A 56 -20.14 4.33 2.47
C GLU A 56 -18.70 4.37 2.99
N LYS A 57 -17.73 4.13 2.10
CA LYS A 57 -16.30 4.22 2.41
C LYS A 57 -15.73 5.64 2.32
N GLN A 58 -16.57 6.65 2.15
CA GLN A 58 -16.20 8.07 2.04
C GLN A 58 -15.16 8.35 0.92
N GLN A 59 -15.15 7.53 -0.14
CA GLN A 59 -14.29 7.73 -1.29
C GLN A 59 -14.98 8.60 -2.34
N PRO A 60 -14.34 9.67 -2.84
CA PRO A 60 -14.90 10.47 -3.91
C PRO A 60 -14.93 9.66 -5.20
N PHE A 61 -16.10 9.50 -5.82
CA PHE A 61 -16.27 8.75 -7.07
C PHE A 61 -16.73 9.64 -8.24
N GLN A 62 -16.80 10.96 -8.06
CA GLN A 62 -17.27 11.91 -9.08
C GLN A 62 -16.41 11.93 -10.35
N HIS A 63 -15.14 11.52 -10.24
CA HIS A 63 -14.18 11.43 -11.34
C HIS A 63 -14.21 10.06 -12.05
N LEU A 64 -15.00 9.10 -11.54
CA LEU A 64 -15.09 7.73 -12.05
C LEU A 64 -16.36 7.61 -12.90
N HIS A 65 -16.17 7.52 -14.22
CA HIS A 65 -17.26 7.52 -15.19
C HIS A 65 -17.61 6.11 -15.68
N THR A 66 -16.66 5.17 -15.67
CA THR A 66 -16.88 3.80 -16.14
C THR A 66 -17.04 2.81 -14.99
N LYS A 67 -17.76 1.71 -15.24
CA LYS A 67 -17.91 0.61 -14.27
C LYS A 67 -16.55 0.06 -13.82
N GLN A 68 -15.64 -0.15 -14.76
CA GLN A 68 -14.28 -0.63 -14.48
C GLN A 68 -13.49 0.36 -13.62
N GLN A 69 -13.65 1.67 -13.81
CA GLN A 69 -13.03 2.67 -12.95
C GLN A 69 -13.54 2.59 -11.51
N LEU A 70 -14.84 2.37 -11.31
CA LEU A 70 -15.43 2.17 -9.97
C LEU A 70 -14.91 0.90 -9.31
N ILE A 71 -14.82 -0.21 -10.06
CA ILE A 71 -14.27 -1.47 -9.58
C ILE A 71 -12.80 -1.29 -9.18
N ASN A 72 -11.97 -0.69 -10.04
CA ASN A 72 -10.56 -0.45 -9.76
C ASN A 72 -10.37 0.42 -8.51
N ALA A 73 -11.20 1.45 -8.33
CA ALA A 73 -11.15 2.28 -7.13
C ALA A 73 -11.48 1.49 -5.86
N LEU A 74 -12.49 0.61 -5.90
CA LEU A 74 -12.83 -0.28 -4.79
C LEU A 74 -11.72 -1.30 -4.49
N VAL A 75 -11.11 -1.86 -5.53
CA VAL A 75 -9.96 -2.79 -5.40
C VAL A 75 -8.78 -2.10 -4.71
N GLU A 76 -8.42 -0.90 -5.16
CA GLU A 76 -7.34 -0.12 -4.55
C GLU A 76 -7.63 0.23 -3.09
N LEU A 77 -8.87 0.60 -2.79
CA LEU A 77 -9.32 0.92 -1.44
C LEU A 77 -9.14 -0.31 -0.53
N HIS A 78 -9.61 -1.48 -0.98
CA HIS A 78 -9.49 -2.72 -0.22
C HIS A 78 -8.03 -3.12 0.02
N LYS A 79 -7.16 -2.95 -0.98
CA LYS A 79 -5.71 -3.18 -0.84
C LYS A 79 -5.10 -2.24 0.21
N LYS A 80 -5.45 -0.95 0.19
CA LYS A 80 -4.99 0.04 1.18
C LYS A 80 -5.46 -0.32 2.60
N GLU A 81 -6.72 -0.71 2.78
CA GLU A 81 -7.25 -1.16 4.08
C GLU A 81 -6.48 -2.40 4.59
N LYS A 82 -6.25 -3.41 3.74
CA LYS A 82 -5.48 -4.62 4.07
C LYS A 82 -4.04 -4.28 4.48
N LEU A 83 -3.39 -3.34 3.81
CA LEU A 83 -2.04 -2.87 4.15
C LEU A 83 -2.03 -2.14 5.50
N VAL A 84 -2.96 -1.23 5.74
CA VAL A 84 -3.09 -0.54 7.03
C VAL A 84 -3.34 -1.53 8.16
N GLU A 85 -4.17 -2.55 7.92
CA GLU A 85 -4.43 -3.59 8.92
C GLU A 85 -3.19 -4.46 9.19
N LYS A 86 -2.46 -4.88 8.15
CA LYS A 86 -1.16 -5.58 8.29
C LYS A 86 -0.19 -4.75 9.14
N ILE A 87 -0.06 -3.45 8.87
CA ILE A 87 0.80 -2.54 9.64
C ILE A 87 0.32 -2.42 11.10
N ARG A 88 -0.99 -2.27 11.34
CA ARG A 88 -1.56 -2.20 12.69
C ARG A 88 -1.32 -3.48 13.49
N ARG A 89 -1.48 -4.66 12.87
CA ARG A 89 -1.20 -5.95 13.50
C ARG A 89 0.27 -6.06 13.88
N HIS A 90 1.17 -5.67 12.99
CA HIS A 90 2.61 -5.69 13.27
C HIS A 90 3.01 -4.76 14.41
N ARG A 91 2.44 -3.54 14.44
CA ARG A 91 2.67 -2.58 15.54
C ARG A 91 2.16 -3.07 16.88
N ARG A 92 1.00 -3.75 16.94
CA ARG A 92 0.47 -4.33 18.19
C ARG A 92 1.33 -5.47 18.71
N GLN A 93 1.93 -6.28 17.83
CA GLN A 93 2.82 -7.38 18.23
C GLN A 93 4.15 -6.88 18.81
N HIS A 94 4.66 -5.73 18.34
CA HIS A 94 5.91 -5.15 18.82
C HIS A 94 5.86 -4.60 20.25
N VAL A 95 4.68 -4.36 20.82
CA VAL A 95 4.50 -3.74 22.15
C VAL A 95 4.38 -4.78 23.28
N LEU A 96 4.23 -6.08 22.97
CA LEU A 96 4.01 -7.13 23.98
C LEU A 96 5.28 -7.86 24.46
N ARG A 97 6.48 -7.39 24.10
CA ARG A 97 7.75 -7.90 24.66
C ARG A 97 8.40 -6.83 25.53
N VAL A 98 7.79 -6.51 26.66
CA VAL A 98 8.49 -5.80 27.74
C VAL A 98 8.27 -6.57 29.04
N GLU A 99 9.35 -7.25 29.41
CA GLU A 99 9.83 -7.61 30.75
C GLU A 99 8.92 -8.43 31.69
N TYR A 100 9.31 -9.70 31.86
CA TYR A 100 9.38 -10.33 33.17
C TYR A 100 10.83 -10.73 33.44
N CYS A 101 11.59 -9.81 34.04
CA CYS A 101 12.80 -10.15 34.79
C CYS A 101 12.44 -10.13 36.27
N SER A 102 11.87 -11.24 36.76
CA SER A 102 11.66 -11.45 38.18
C SER A 102 12.60 -12.54 38.68
N GLY A 103 13.61 -12.12 39.44
CA GLY A 103 14.23 -12.86 40.55
C GLY A 103 15.16 -14.00 40.19
#